data_AF-A0A847DBI4-F1
#
_entry.id   AF-A0A847DBI4-F1
#
_cell.length_a   1.000
_cell.length_b   1.000
_cell.length_c   1.000
_cell.angle_alpha   90.00
_cell.angle_beta   90.00
_cell.angle_gamma   90.00
#
_symmetry.space_group_name_H-M   'P 1'
#
loop_
_entity.id
_entity.type
_entity.pdbx_description
1 polymer ?
#
loop_
_entity_poly.entity_id
_entity_poly.type
_entity_poly.pdbx_seq_one_letter_code
_entity_poly.pdbx_strand_id
1 'polypeptide(L)'
;MDRNKMLVFKIAILISIVFNSSVLQANDSKNEEQITTQKQAAIHAAKLANEKCQKNFGISPFKPELYKAELVNSKWHWGKIEPIGIHGYSAKVEFCKDGSGENVQVAFSTDKIINNEPELHKVPMEIEVIRSKELEKVFPKIDSHKDK
;
A
#
# COMPACT_ATOMS: atom_id res chain seq x y z
N MET A 1 -69.19 -42.55 -13.59
CA MET A 1 -68.74 -41.91 -12.34
C MET A 1 -67.45 -42.59 -11.95
N ASP A 2 -66.32 -41.91 -12.10
CA ASP A 2 -65.05 -42.11 -11.38
C ASP A 2 -64.11 -40.97 -11.84
N ARG A 3 -63.75 -39.97 -11.04
CA ARG A 3 -63.08 -39.95 -9.71
C ARG A 3 -61.73 -40.65 -9.73
N ASN A 4 -60.74 -39.93 -10.28
CA ASN A 4 -59.32 -39.84 -9.88
C ASN A 4 -58.55 -39.34 -11.12
N LYS A 5 -58.32 -38.04 -11.32
CA LYS A 5 -57.46 -37.16 -10.52
C LYS A 5 -56.20 -37.86 -10.01
N MET A 6 -55.09 -37.19 -10.29
CA MET A 6 -53.73 -37.39 -9.78
C MET A 6 -52.92 -38.49 -10.42
N LEU A 7 -51.63 -38.16 -10.60
CA LEU A 7 -50.53 -38.98 -11.15
C LEU A 7 -50.72 -39.20 -12.66
N VAL A 8 -49.92 -38.67 -13.59
CA VAL A 8 -48.45 -38.62 -13.62
C VAL A 8 -48.00 -37.57 -14.66
N PHE A 9 -48.33 -36.29 -14.45
CA PHE A 9 -47.64 -35.19 -15.16
C PHE A 9 -46.77 -34.42 -14.17
N LYS A 10 -45.85 -35.15 -13.54
CA LYS A 10 -44.70 -34.59 -12.83
C LYS A 10 -43.50 -34.58 -13.78
N ILE A 11 -43.55 -33.74 -14.81
CA ILE A 11 -42.32 -33.16 -15.35
C ILE A 11 -42.29 -31.74 -14.83
N ALA A 12 -41.83 -31.64 -13.58
CA ALA A 12 -41.44 -30.38 -12.97
C ALA A 12 -40.21 -29.87 -13.72
N ILE A 13 -40.43 -29.06 -14.76
CA ILE A 13 -39.40 -28.18 -15.28
C ILE A 13 -39.22 -27.06 -14.25
N LEU A 14 -38.49 -27.38 -13.19
CA LEU A 14 -37.84 -26.41 -12.32
C LEU A 14 -36.65 -25.84 -13.11
N ILE A 15 -36.93 -24.99 -14.10
CA ILE A 15 -35.95 -23.97 -14.47
C ILE A 15 -36.05 -22.93 -13.36
N SER A 16 -35.18 -23.07 -12.36
CA SER A 16 -34.87 -21.99 -11.44
C SER A 16 -34.28 -20.85 -12.24
N ILE A 17 -35.15 -20.02 -12.84
CA ILE A 17 -34.75 -18.68 -13.21
C ILE A 17 -34.54 -17.98 -11.89
N VAL A 18 -33.27 -17.81 -11.51
CA VAL A 18 -32.88 -16.89 -10.44
C VAL A 18 -33.16 -15.48 -10.97
N PHE A 19 -34.44 -15.09 -10.93
CA PHE A 19 -34.88 -13.71 -11.00
C PHE A 19 -34.59 -13.08 -9.63
N ASN A 20 -33.31 -12.83 -9.35
CA ASN A 20 -32.93 -11.73 -8.45
C ASN A 20 -32.78 -10.47 -9.31
N SER A 21 -33.90 -10.07 -9.92
CA SER A 21 -34.05 -8.76 -10.53
C SER A 21 -34.40 -7.75 -9.45
N SER A 22 -33.37 -7.36 -8.71
CA SER A 22 -33.35 -6.10 -7.95
C SER A 22 -31.97 -5.47 -8.04
N VAL A 23 -31.42 -5.42 -9.25
CA VAL A 23 -30.62 -4.26 -9.64
C VAL A 23 -31.60 -3.39 -10.41
N LEU A 24 -32.28 -2.49 -9.69
CA LEU A 24 -32.68 -1.24 -10.32
C LEU A 24 -31.36 -0.61 -10.80
N GLN A 25 -31.01 -0.86 -12.05
CA GLN A 25 -30.28 0.11 -12.83
C GLN A 25 -31.22 1.30 -12.94
N ALA A 26 -31.14 2.16 -11.94
CA ALA A 26 -31.46 3.55 -12.12
C ALA A 26 -30.58 3.99 -13.29
N ASN A 27 -31.22 4.16 -14.44
CA ASN A 27 -30.72 4.96 -15.53
C ASN A 27 -30.71 6.41 -15.04
N ASP A 28 -29.89 6.70 -14.03
CA ASP A 28 -29.33 8.02 -13.88
C ASP A 28 -28.30 8.10 -15.00
N SER A 29 -28.68 8.65 -16.15
CA SER A 29 -27.71 9.34 -16.98
C SER A 29 -27.21 10.53 -16.16
N LYS A 30 -26.40 10.26 -15.13
CA LYS A 30 -25.47 11.23 -14.61
C LYS A 30 -24.74 11.69 -15.85
N ASN A 31 -24.92 12.95 -16.21
CA ASN A 31 -23.89 13.68 -16.90
C ASN A 31 -22.60 13.31 -16.17
N GLU A 32 -21.76 12.48 -16.79
CA GLU A 32 -20.45 12.16 -16.25
C GLU A 32 -19.73 13.49 -16.22
N GLU A 33 -19.79 14.14 -15.07
CA GLU A 33 -19.26 15.47 -14.88
C GLU A 33 -17.76 15.32 -15.04
N GLN A 34 -17.29 15.69 -16.24
CA GLN A 34 -15.92 15.47 -16.61
C GLN A 34 -15.02 16.14 -15.58
N ILE A 35 -14.14 15.36 -14.97
CA ILE A 35 -13.19 15.83 -13.99
C ILE A 35 -12.09 16.52 -14.76
N THR A 36 -12.31 17.81 -15.02
CA THR A 36 -11.47 18.64 -15.90
C THR A 36 -10.34 19.32 -15.14
N THR A 37 -10.45 19.46 -13.81
CA THR A 37 -9.47 20.19 -12.99
C THR A 37 -8.74 19.28 -11.99
N GLN A 38 -7.50 19.63 -11.70
CA GLN A 38 -6.69 18.98 -10.65
C GLN A 38 -7.38 19.00 -9.28
N LYS A 39 -8.08 20.10 -8.94
CA LYS A 39 -8.80 20.22 -7.67
C LYS A 39 -9.97 19.25 -7.58
N GLN A 40 -10.79 19.16 -8.64
CA GLN A 40 -11.88 18.18 -8.70
C GLN A 40 -11.33 16.74 -8.65
N ALA A 41 -10.23 16.48 -9.37
CA ALA A 41 -9.58 15.17 -9.35
C ALA A 41 -9.07 14.78 -7.97
N ALA A 42 -8.46 15.71 -7.23
CA ALA A 42 -8.01 15.47 -5.87
C ALA A 42 -9.19 15.23 -4.91
N ILE A 43 -10.30 15.94 -5.07
CA ILE A 43 -11.52 15.74 -4.28
C ILE A 43 -12.11 14.35 -4.55
N HIS A 44 -12.24 13.97 -5.82
CA HIS A 44 -12.74 12.64 -6.23
C HIS A 44 -11.81 11.53 -5.70
N ALA A 45 -10.50 11.68 -5.88
CA ALA A 45 -9.53 10.71 -5.41
C ALA A 45 -9.56 10.50 -3.89
N ALA A 46 -9.58 11.59 -3.11
CA ALA A 46 -9.65 11.50 -1.66
C ALA A 46 -10.95 10.85 -1.19
N LYS A 47 -12.07 11.11 -1.87
CA LYS A 47 -13.35 10.44 -1.61
C LYS A 47 -13.23 8.93 -1.84
N LEU A 48 -12.72 8.50 -3.00
CA LEU A 48 -12.51 7.08 -3.32
C LEU A 48 -11.57 6.38 -2.32
N ALA A 49 -10.46 7.04 -1.96
CA ALA A 49 -9.53 6.53 -0.96
C ALA A 49 -10.21 6.35 0.41
N ASN A 50 -11.00 7.34 0.85
CA ASN A 50 -11.74 7.25 2.10
C ASN A 50 -12.83 6.19 2.08
N GLU A 51 -13.59 6.05 1.00
CA GLU A 51 -14.59 4.98 0.87
C GLU A 51 -13.95 3.60 1.00
N LYS A 52 -12.79 3.39 0.35
CA LYS A 52 -12.02 2.15 0.47
C LYS A 52 -11.43 1.97 1.88
N CYS A 53 -10.88 3.02 2.47
CA CYS A 53 -10.29 3.00 3.81
C CYS A 53 -11.36 2.73 4.87
N GLN A 54 -12.54 3.33 4.73
CA GLN A 54 -13.68 3.14 5.63
C GLN A 54 -14.16 1.70 5.58
N LYS A 55 -14.24 1.11 4.38
CA LYS A 55 -14.60 -0.30 4.19
C LYS A 55 -13.58 -1.27 4.81
N ASN A 56 -12.29 -0.96 4.69
CA ASN A 56 -11.21 -1.86 5.12
C ASN A 56 -10.83 -1.70 6.60
N PHE A 57 -10.87 -0.48 7.12
CA PHE A 57 -10.30 -0.11 8.42
C PHE A 57 -11.25 0.70 9.31
N GLY A 58 -12.44 1.06 8.81
CA GLY A 58 -13.43 1.80 9.60
C GLY A 58 -13.15 3.30 9.77
N ILE A 59 -12.23 3.87 8.98
CA ILE A 59 -11.83 5.28 9.08
C ILE A 59 -11.75 5.99 7.72
N SER A 60 -11.75 7.33 7.74
CA SER A 60 -11.63 8.18 6.55
C SER A 60 -10.55 9.27 6.75
N PRO A 61 -9.25 8.94 6.64
CA PRO A 61 -8.16 9.83 7.05
C PRO A 61 -7.72 10.83 5.96
N PHE A 62 -8.16 10.65 4.71
CA PHE A 62 -7.61 11.37 3.58
C PHE A 62 -8.35 12.68 3.29
N LYS A 63 -7.60 13.77 3.12
CA LYS A 63 -8.09 15.06 2.62
C LYS A 63 -7.58 15.30 1.19
N PRO A 64 -8.35 15.99 0.33
CA PRO A 64 -7.94 16.28 -1.05
C PRO A 64 -6.58 16.97 -1.15
N GLU A 65 -6.25 17.84 -0.20
CA GLU A 65 -5.06 18.70 -0.21
C GLU A 65 -3.76 17.95 0.11
N LEU A 66 -3.84 16.69 0.56
CA LEU A 66 -2.67 15.89 0.96
C LEU A 66 -1.73 15.61 -0.21
N TYR A 67 -2.30 15.40 -1.39
CA TYR A 67 -1.55 15.14 -2.61
C TYR A 67 -2.13 15.96 -3.75
N LYS A 68 -1.26 16.38 -4.66
CA LYS A 68 -1.69 16.96 -5.93
C LYS A 68 -2.15 15.83 -6.85
N ALA A 69 -3.27 16.02 -7.55
CA ALA A 69 -3.70 15.09 -8.59
C ALA A 69 -2.95 15.40 -9.90
N GLU A 70 -2.35 14.40 -10.52
CA GLU A 70 -1.56 14.55 -11.73
C GLU A 70 -2.23 13.83 -12.88
N LEU A 71 -2.35 14.48 -14.03
CA LEU A 71 -2.95 13.89 -15.21
C LEU A 71 -1.85 13.33 -16.12
N VAL A 72 -1.77 12.00 -16.22
CA VAL A 72 -0.77 11.28 -17.00
C VAL A 72 -1.49 10.30 -17.92
N ASN A 73 -1.19 10.33 -19.22
CA ASN A 73 -1.78 9.40 -20.20
C ASN A 73 -3.33 9.30 -20.10
N SER A 74 -4.00 10.44 -19.93
CA SER A 74 -5.46 10.55 -19.78
C SER A 74 -6.04 9.93 -18.50
N LYS A 75 -5.20 9.61 -17.51
CA LYS A 75 -5.62 9.18 -16.18
C LYS A 75 -5.16 10.14 -15.11
N TRP A 76 -6.02 10.41 -14.16
CA TRP A 76 -5.68 11.10 -12.93
C TRP A 76 -4.97 10.13 -11.99
N HIS A 77 -3.87 10.56 -11.41
CA HIS A 77 -3.11 9.86 -10.38
C HIS A 77 -3.08 10.72 -9.12
N TRP A 78 -3.31 10.11 -7.97
CA TRP A 78 -3.30 10.82 -6.68
C TRP A 78 -2.79 9.89 -5.58
N GLY A 79 -1.93 10.43 -4.72
CA GLY A 79 -1.34 9.69 -3.61
C GLY A 79 -0.26 8.68 -4.03
N LYS A 80 0.26 7.97 -3.02
CA LYS A 80 1.29 6.94 -3.13
C LYS A 80 1.15 5.96 -1.95
N ILE A 81 1.57 4.72 -2.15
CA ILE A 81 1.69 3.74 -1.06
C ILE A 81 3.04 3.94 -0.38
N GLU A 82 3.01 4.22 0.91
CA GLU A 82 4.21 4.50 1.71
C GLU A 82 4.20 3.71 3.03
N PRO A 83 5.39 3.31 3.53
CA PRO A 83 5.53 2.63 4.82
C PRO A 83 5.16 3.50 6.02
N ILE A 84 5.28 4.83 5.93
CA ILE A 84 4.82 5.76 6.98
C ILE A 84 3.83 6.73 6.34
N GLY A 85 2.64 6.21 6.04
CA GLY A 85 1.54 7.03 5.57
C GLY A 85 1.01 7.98 6.65
N ILE A 86 0.04 8.81 6.29
CA ILE A 86 -0.63 9.75 7.18
C ILE A 86 -1.38 8.97 8.25
N HIS A 87 -0.99 9.15 9.52
CA HIS A 87 -1.50 8.36 10.65
C HIS A 87 -1.31 6.83 10.47
N GLY A 88 -0.29 6.42 9.70
CA GLY A 88 -0.05 5.03 9.33
C GLY A 88 -0.81 4.57 8.08
N TYR A 89 -1.63 5.42 7.47
CA TYR A 89 -2.43 5.07 6.28
C TYR A 89 -1.88 5.73 5.02
N SER A 90 -1.73 4.95 3.96
CA SER A 90 -1.35 5.43 2.64
C SER A 90 -2.33 4.97 1.59
N ALA A 91 -2.46 5.75 0.51
CA ALA A 91 -3.41 5.47 -0.55
C ALA A 91 -2.85 5.89 -1.90
N LYS A 92 -3.15 5.09 -2.92
CA LYS A 92 -2.87 5.38 -4.32
C LYS A 92 -4.15 5.21 -5.11
N VAL A 93 -4.53 6.24 -5.87
CA VAL A 93 -5.76 6.28 -6.64
C VAL A 93 -5.45 6.64 -8.09
N GLU A 94 -6.04 5.89 -9.02
CA GLU A 94 -5.97 6.14 -10.45
C GLU A 94 -7.36 6.03 -11.08
N PHE A 95 -7.72 6.94 -11.98
CA PHE A 95 -9.01 6.92 -12.69
C PHE A 95 -8.95 7.74 -13.98
N CYS A 96 -9.89 7.51 -14.90
CA CYS A 96 -10.00 8.24 -16.17
C CYS A 96 -10.55 9.66 -15.96
N LYS A 97 -10.41 10.56 -16.95
CA LYS A 97 -10.90 11.97 -16.84
C LYS A 97 -12.42 12.09 -16.65
N ASP A 98 -13.17 11.07 -17.07
CA ASP A 98 -14.62 10.96 -16.88
C ASP A 98 -14.99 10.44 -15.49
N GLY A 99 -14.02 10.08 -14.65
CA GLY A 99 -14.25 9.46 -13.34
C GLY A 99 -14.31 7.93 -13.37
N SER A 100 -14.27 7.31 -14.56
CA SER A 100 -14.38 5.85 -14.71
C SER A 100 -13.05 5.13 -14.48
N GLY A 101 -13.09 3.79 -14.48
CA GLY A 101 -11.88 2.96 -14.43
C GLY A 101 -11.08 3.11 -13.14
N GLU A 102 -11.78 3.30 -12.03
CA GLU A 102 -11.21 3.57 -10.71
C GLU A 102 -10.36 2.39 -10.20
N ASN A 103 -9.10 2.67 -9.88
CA ASN A 103 -8.18 1.77 -9.21
C ASN A 103 -7.73 2.41 -7.90
N VAL A 104 -8.17 1.83 -6.78
CA VAL A 104 -7.94 2.37 -5.45
C VAL A 104 -7.20 1.34 -4.60
N GLN A 105 -6.00 1.71 -4.17
CA GLN A 105 -5.19 0.95 -3.24
C GLN A 105 -5.08 1.73 -1.93
N VAL A 106 -5.30 1.06 -0.81
CA VAL A 106 -5.11 1.60 0.54
C VAL A 106 -4.29 0.62 1.35
N ALA A 107 -3.35 1.13 2.14
CA ALA A 107 -2.52 0.34 3.04
C ALA A 107 -2.51 0.98 4.43
N PHE A 108 -2.39 0.12 5.44
CA PHE A 108 -2.10 0.52 6.81
C PHE A 108 -0.75 -0.08 7.19
N SER A 109 0.17 0.75 7.64
CA SER A 109 1.47 0.33 8.12
C SER A 109 1.50 0.40 9.64
N THR A 110 1.89 -0.71 10.26
CA THR A 110 2.16 -0.82 11.70
C THR A 110 3.61 -0.48 12.04
N ASP A 111 4.46 -0.31 11.02
CA ASP A 111 5.88 -0.10 11.22
C ASP A 111 6.11 1.30 11.78
N LYS A 112 6.19 1.37 13.11
CA LYS A 112 6.95 2.43 13.76
C LYS A 112 8.38 2.22 13.31
N ILE A 113 8.89 3.04 12.39
CA ILE A 113 10.33 3.19 12.29
C ILE A 113 10.74 3.77 13.65
N ILE A 114 11.22 2.89 14.51
CA ILE A 114 11.95 3.30 15.69
C ILE A 114 13.22 3.89 15.10
N ASN A 115 13.27 5.22 14.96
CA ASN A 115 14.50 5.99 14.71
C ASN A 115 15.40 5.90 15.96
N ASN A 116 15.60 4.70 16.50
CA ASN A 116 16.78 4.42 17.29
C ASN A 116 17.89 4.37 16.26
N GLU A 117 18.42 5.55 15.91
CA GLU A 117 19.87 5.61 15.73
C GLU A 117 20.43 4.89 16.95
N PRO A 118 21.12 3.74 16.80
CA PRO A 118 21.74 3.13 17.96
C PRO A 118 22.66 4.21 18.49
N GLU A 119 22.34 4.79 19.64
CA GLU A 119 23.29 5.56 20.41
C GLU A 119 24.45 4.59 20.62
N LEU A 120 25.46 4.73 19.77
CA LEU A 120 26.75 4.11 19.90
C LEU A 120 27.24 4.66 21.23
N HIS A 121 26.92 3.93 22.31
CA HIS A 121 27.54 4.13 23.59
C HIS A 121 29.02 4.10 23.26
N LYS A 122 29.66 5.27 23.35
CA LYS A 122 31.10 5.39 23.24
C LYS A 122 31.64 4.58 24.40
N VAL A 123 31.83 3.28 24.18
CA VAL A 123 32.63 2.45 25.07
C VAL A 123 33.99 3.14 25.03
N PRO A 124 34.49 3.68 26.16
CA PRO A 124 35.87 4.12 26.20
C PRO A 124 36.71 2.88 25.90
N MET A 125 37.25 2.84 24.69
CA MET A 125 38.23 1.84 24.31
C MET A 125 39.50 2.24 25.07
N GLU A 126 39.65 1.74 26.30
CA GLU A 126 40.95 1.73 26.95
C GLU A 126 41.85 0.81 26.11
N ILE A 127 42.57 1.41 25.17
CA ILE A 127 43.66 0.75 24.48
C ILE A 127 44.75 0.61 25.53
N GLU A 128 44.80 -0.52 26.23
CA GLU A 128 46.01 -0.92 26.94
C GLU A 128 47.11 -1.07 25.90
N VAL A 129 48.00 -0.08 25.86
CA VAL A 129 49.24 -0.14 25.09
C VAL A 129 50.09 -1.22 25.73
N ILE A 130 50.02 -2.45 25.20
CA ILE A 130 50.93 -3.53 25.57
C ILE A 130 52.34 -3.06 25.16
N ARG A 131 53.09 -2.58 26.16
CA ARG A 131 54.45 -2.11 26.01
C ARG A 131 55.33 -3.30 25.66
N SER A 132 55.68 -3.43 24.38
CA SER A 132 56.59 -4.46 23.84
C SER A 132 57.94 -4.44 24.55
N LYS A 133 58.09 -5.22 25.62
CA LYS A 133 59.39 -5.60 26.21
C LYS A 133 59.83 -7.02 25.81
N GLU A 134 59.09 -7.68 24.93
CA GLU A 134 59.29 -9.11 24.65
C GLU A 134 59.45 -9.44 23.15
N LEU A 135 60.03 -8.53 22.36
CA LEU A 135 60.38 -8.80 20.95
C LEU A 135 61.88 -8.84 20.65
N GLU A 136 62.75 -8.64 21.65
CA GLU A 136 64.22 -8.74 21.46
C GLU A 136 64.79 -10.17 21.53
N LYS A 137 63.99 -11.20 21.83
CA LYS A 137 64.48 -12.60 21.92
C LYS A 137 64.30 -13.44 20.66
N VAL A 138 63.65 -12.93 19.61
CA VAL A 138 63.21 -13.77 18.46
C VAL A 138 64.10 -13.62 17.22
N PHE A 139 64.96 -12.60 17.15
CA PHE A 139 65.84 -12.42 15.99
C PHE A 139 67.31 -12.30 16.42
N PRO A 140 68.11 -13.37 16.33
CA PRO A 140 69.56 -13.24 16.47
C PRO A 140 70.11 -12.37 15.33
N LYS A 141 70.97 -11.40 15.70
CA LYS A 141 71.74 -10.56 14.77
C LYS A 141 72.48 -11.45 13.77
N ILE A 142 72.24 -11.22 12.48
CA ILE A 142 73.09 -11.75 11.42
C ILE A 142 74.27 -10.80 11.32
N ASP A 143 75.40 -11.19 11.90
CA ASP A 143 76.67 -10.47 11.74
C ASP A 143 77.16 -10.64 10.30
N SER A 144 77.02 -9.59 9.49
CA SER A 144 77.71 -9.50 8.20
C SER A 144 79.17 -9.13 8.45
N HIS A 145 80.02 -10.14 8.60
CA HIS A 145 81.47 -9.98 8.42
C HIS A 145 81.73 -9.62 6.96
N LYS A 146 82.31 -8.44 6.72
CA LYS A 146 82.89 -8.09 5.43
C LYS A 146 84.37 -7.85 5.67
N ASP A 147 85.15 -8.82 5.21
CA ASP A 147 86.60 -8.78 5.14
C ASP A 147 87.08 -7.54 4.35
N LYS A 148 88.23 -7.03 4.77
CA LYS A 148 89.15 -6.25 3.92
C LYS A 148 90.34 -7.14 3.59
#